data_AF-A0A3C1XDB9-F1
#
_entry.id   AF-A0A3C1XDB9-F1
#
_cell.length_a   1.000
_cell.length_b   1.000
_cell.length_c   1.000
_cell.angle_alpha   90.00
_cell.angle_beta   90.00
_cell.angle_gamma   90.00
#
_symmetry.space_group_name_H-M   'P 1'
#
loop_
_entity.id
_entity.type
_entity.pdbx_description
1 polymer ?
#
loop_
_entity_poly.entity_id
_entity_poly.type
_entity_poly.pdbx_seq_one_letter_code
_entity_poly.pdbx_strand_id
1 'polypeptide(L)'
;GVAKKDILKDYLLTNLYKKDKNQQSLEKIKEETGNPSLVKAISYFKKADTRFLGAALNYIEAHYQSIENYAKKELSITEKQIQYLKERYLESSERL
;
A
#
# COMPACT_ATOMS: atom_id res chain seq x y z
N GLY A 1 -4.27 -11.86 11.82
CA GLY A 1 -3.77 -10.68 11.07
C GLY A 1 -4.94 -9.86 10.57
N VAL A 2 -4.68 -8.82 9.79
CA VAL A 2 -5.73 -7.94 9.23
C VAL A 2 -6.20 -8.49 7.87
N ALA A 3 -7.49 -8.34 7.54
CA ALA A 3 -8.02 -8.81 6.27
C ALA A 3 -7.51 -7.97 5.09
N LYS A 4 -7.26 -8.61 3.95
CA LYS A 4 -6.79 -7.96 2.71
C LYS A 4 -7.64 -6.77 2.27
N LYS A 5 -8.96 -6.87 2.47
CA LYS A 5 -9.90 -5.78 2.15
C LYS A 5 -9.61 -4.51 2.97
N ASP A 6 -9.23 -4.66 4.24
CA ASP A 6 -8.99 -3.55 5.14
C ASP A 6 -7.63 -2.91 4.85
N ILE A 7 -6.63 -3.72 4.51
CA ILE A 7 -5.32 -3.25 4.01
C ILE A 7 -5.49 -2.41 2.74
N LEU A 8 -6.25 -2.91 1.75
CA LEU A 8 -6.49 -2.18 0.50
C LEU A 8 -7.32 -0.91 0.72
N LYS A 9 -8.28 -0.94 1.64
CA LYS A 9 -9.08 0.24 2.01
C LYS A 9 -8.19 1.34 2.59
N ASP A 10 -7.32 1.00 3.55
CA ASP A 10 -6.38 1.96 4.13
C ASP A 10 -5.39 2.50 3.09
N TYR A 11 -4.81 1.61 2.27
CA TYR A 11 -3.93 2.00 1.17
C TYR A 11 -4.56 3.05 0.24
N LEU A 12 -5.85 2.90 -0.12
CA LEU A 12 -6.57 3.84 -0.97
C LEU A 12 -6.79 5.21 -0.32
N LEU A 13 -6.75 5.33 1.00
CA LEU A 13 -6.80 6.65 1.69
C LEU A 13 -5.61 7.52 1.31
N THR A 14 -4.50 6.95 0.81
CA THR A 14 -3.40 7.70 0.20
C THR A 14 -3.88 8.69 -0.86
N ASN A 15 -4.90 8.33 -1.67
CA ASN A 15 -5.45 9.21 -2.69
C ASN A 15 -6.18 10.42 -2.10
N LEU A 16 -6.80 10.23 -0.93
CA LEU A 16 -7.45 11.32 -0.19
C LEU A 16 -6.38 12.24 0.40
N TYR A 17 -5.45 11.68 1.18
CA TYR A 17 -4.45 12.47 1.89
C TYR A 17 -3.43 13.18 0.99
N LYS A 18 -3.14 12.61 -0.19
CA LYS A 18 -2.18 13.21 -1.14
C LYS A 18 -2.85 14.06 -2.21
N LYS A 19 -4.18 14.22 -2.21
CA LYS A 19 -4.92 14.90 -3.28
C LYS A 19 -4.32 16.27 -3.61
N ASP A 20 -4.21 17.14 -2.61
CA ASP A 20 -3.79 18.53 -2.81
C ASP A 20 -2.32 18.62 -3.23
N LYS A 21 -1.44 17.87 -2.56
CA LYS A 21 -0.01 17.80 -2.91
C LYS A 21 0.20 17.26 -4.33
N ASN A 22 -0.57 16.25 -4.72
CA ASN A 22 -0.50 15.68 -6.07
C ASN A 22 -0.97 16.70 -7.10
N GLN A 23 -2.08 17.40 -6.83
CA GLN A 23 -2.60 18.45 -7.71
C GLN A 23 -1.56 19.56 -7.92
N GLN A 24 -1.01 20.14 -6.84
CA GLN A 24 0.02 21.18 -6.91
C GLN A 24 1.23 20.72 -7.73
N SER A 25 1.70 19.49 -7.52
CA SER A 25 2.84 18.97 -8.27
C SER A 25 2.54 18.73 -9.76
N LEU A 26 1.31 18.36 -10.11
CA LEU A 26 0.90 18.16 -11.51
C LEU A 26 0.68 19.49 -12.24
N GLU A 27 0.17 20.51 -11.54
CA GLU A 27 0.06 21.88 -12.05
C GLU A 27 1.46 22.44 -12.36
N LYS A 28 2.41 22.30 -11.44
CA LYS A 28 3.80 22.69 -11.67
C LYS A 28 4.42 22.00 -12.90
N ILE A 29 4.24 20.68 -13.03
CA ILE A 29 4.73 19.95 -14.21
C ILE A 29 4.06 20.46 -15.49
N LYS A 30 2.76 20.77 -15.44
CA LYS A 30 2.03 21.32 -16.58
C LYS A 30 2.59 22.68 -17.00
N GLU A 31 2.90 23.55 -16.04
CA GLU A 31 3.49 24.87 -16.27
C GLU A 31 4.89 24.76 -16.86
N GLU A 32 5.74 23.88 -16.31
CA GLU A 32 7.13 23.72 -16.75
C GLU A 32 7.26 23.06 -18.13
N THR A 33 6.34 22.16 -18.49
CA THR A 33 6.50 21.30 -19.67
C THR A 33 5.52 21.59 -20.79
N GLY A 34 4.37 22.19 -20.49
CA GLY A 34 3.28 22.37 -21.46
C GLY A 34 2.78 21.07 -22.10
N ASN A 35 3.09 19.90 -21.53
CA ASN A 35 2.86 18.59 -22.13
C ASN A 35 1.74 17.82 -21.39
N PRO A 36 0.49 17.81 -21.89
CA PRO A 36 -0.63 17.14 -21.24
C PRO A 36 -0.44 15.62 -21.14
N SER A 37 0.23 15.00 -22.11
CA SER A 37 0.49 13.55 -22.10
C SER A 37 1.43 13.16 -20.97
N LEU A 38 2.47 13.96 -20.72
CA LEU A 38 3.37 13.77 -19.59
C LEU A 38 2.63 13.97 -18.26
N VAL A 39 1.84 15.03 -18.11
CA VAL A 39 1.05 15.29 -16.90
C VAL A 39 0.12 14.09 -16.62
N LYS A 40 -0.56 13.58 -17.64
CA LYS A 40 -1.44 12.40 -17.53
C LYS A 40 -0.66 11.17 -17.08
N ALA A 41 0.50 10.89 -17.70
CA ALA A 41 1.35 9.76 -17.32
C ALA A 41 1.79 9.85 -15.84
N ILE A 42 2.29 11.02 -15.40
CA ILE A 42 2.71 11.24 -14.02
C ILE A 42 1.54 11.13 -13.03
N SER A 43 0.33 11.52 -13.43
CA SER A 43 -0.84 11.40 -12.57
C SER A 43 -1.15 9.94 -12.16
N TYR A 44 -0.83 8.96 -13.01
CA TYR A 44 -1.01 7.54 -12.68
C TYR A 44 -0.02 7.06 -11.62
N PHE A 45 1.25 7.47 -11.72
CA PHE A 45 2.29 7.14 -10.73
C PHE A 45 2.03 7.75 -9.35
N LYS A 46 1.24 8.83 -9.28
CA LYS A 46 0.92 9.53 -8.04
C LYS A 46 -0.27 8.96 -7.28
N LYS A 47 -1.00 8.00 -7.84
CA LYS A 47 -2.20 7.43 -7.25
C LYS A 47 -1.93 6.06 -6.63
N ALA A 48 -2.60 5.80 -5.52
CA ALA A 48 -2.80 4.45 -5.02
C ALA A 48 -3.88 3.75 -5.87
N ASP A 49 -3.61 2.53 -6.29
CA ASP A 49 -4.53 1.72 -7.10
C ASP A 49 -4.44 0.26 -6.68
N THR A 50 -5.60 -0.37 -6.47
CA THR A 50 -5.67 -1.75 -5.99
C THR A 50 -4.98 -2.73 -6.92
N ARG A 51 -4.83 -2.42 -8.21
CA ARG A 51 -4.08 -3.24 -9.16
C ARG A 51 -2.59 -3.33 -8.83
N PHE A 52 -2.03 -2.33 -8.15
CA PHE A 52 -0.61 -2.34 -7.77
C PHE A 52 -0.39 -3.17 -6.50
N LEU A 53 -0.91 -2.72 -5.37
CA LEU A 53 -0.72 -3.43 -4.10
C LEU A 53 -1.42 -4.79 -4.11
N GLY A 54 -2.62 -4.87 -4.70
CA GLY A 54 -3.36 -6.13 -4.80
C GLY A 54 -2.63 -7.18 -5.63
N ALA A 55 -1.96 -6.81 -6.74
CA ALA A 55 -1.16 -7.76 -7.51
C ALA A 55 0.01 -8.31 -6.69
N ALA A 56 0.71 -7.46 -5.94
CA ALA A 56 1.80 -7.90 -5.06
C ALA A 56 1.28 -8.84 -3.95
N LEU A 57 0.15 -8.51 -3.32
CA LEU A 57 -0.48 -9.35 -2.31
C LEU A 57 -0.93 -10.71 -2.89
N ASN A 58 -1.53 -10.71 -4.09
CA ASN A 58 -1.91 -11.95 -4.79
C ASN A 58 -0.70 -12.82 -5.09
N TYR A 59 0.40 -12.22 -5.55
CA TYR A 59 1.64 -12.94 -5.81
C TYR A 59 2.20 -13.59 -4.54
N ILE A 60 2.26 -12.84 -3.44
CA ILE A 60 2.70 -13.37 -2.15
C ILE A 60 1.81 -14.54 -1.71
N GLU A 61 0.49 -14.38 -1.80
CA GLU A 61 -0.48 -15.42 -1.44
C GLU A 61 -0.30 -16.69 -2.31
N ALA A 62 -0.10 -16.54 -3.62
CA ALA A 62 0.09 -17.66 -4.53
C ALA A 62 1.42 -18.42 -4.34
N HIS A 63 2.51 -17.71 -4.05
CA HIS A 63 3.87 -18.30 -4.01
C HIS A 63 4.36 -18.63 -2.60
N TYR A 64 3.80 -17.99 -1.58
CA TYR A 64 4.23 -18.14 -0.18
C TYR A 64 3.09 -18.56 0.74
N GLN A 65 1.85 -18.67 0.24
CA GLN A 65 0.62 -18.99 0.97
C GLN A 65 0.17 -17.88 1.96
N SER A 66 1.10 -17.09 2.50
CA SER A 66 0.81 -15.95 3.37
C SER A 66 1.92 -14.91 3.37
N ILE A 67 1.59 -13.67 3.76
CA ILE A 67 2.59 -12.62 4.05
C ILE A 67 3.58 -13.07 5.13
N GLU A 68 3.12 -13.78 6.15
CA GLU A 68 3.96 -14.21 7.27
C GLU A 68 5.04 -15.19 6.78
N ASN A 69 4.68 -16.12 5.89
CA ASN A 69 5.62 -17.03 5.26
C ASN A 69 6.61 -16.29 4.35
N TYR A 70 6.13 -15.31 3.57
CA TYR A 70 7.00 -14.46 2.77
C TYR A 70 8.01 -13.71 3.65
N ALA A 71 7.57 -13.09 4.74
CA ALA A 71 8.44 -12.36 5.66
C ALA A 71 9.48 -13.26 6.34
N LYS A 72 9.09 -14.49 6.74
CA LYS A 72 10.03 -15.47 7.28
C LYS A 72 11.09 -15.88 6.27
N LYS A 73 10.66 -16.17 5.04
CA LYS A 73 11.52 -16.74 4.00
C LYS A 73 12.43 -15.71 3.34
N GLU A 74 11.89 -14.54 2.99
CA GLU A 74 12.59 -13.55 2.16
C GLU A 74 13.18 -12.40 3.00
N LEU A 75 12.64 -12.15 4.19
CA LEU A 75 13.06 -11.03 5.05
C LEU A 75 13.68 -11.49 6.37
N SER A 76 13.86 -12.80 6.56
CA SER A 76 14.42 -13.42 7.77
C SER A 76 13.71 -13.00 9.06
N ILE A 77 12.42 -12.66 9.00
CA ILE A 77 11.65 -12.32 10.20
C ILE A 77 11.24 -13.59 10.93
N THR A 78 11.63 -13.69 12.19
CA THR A 78 11.33 -14.86 13.03
C THR A 78 9.87 -14.91 13.46
N GLU A 79 9.39 -16.10 13.84
CA GLU A 79 8.06 -16.27 14.44
C GLU A 79 7.88 -15.39 15.68
N LYS A 80 8.91 -15.30 16.54
CA LYS A 80 8.87 -14.47 17.75
C LYS A 80 8.65 -12.99 17.42
N GLN A 81 9.28 -12.48 16.36
CA GLN A 81 9.08 -11.10 15.90
C GLN A 81 7.67 -10.89 15.34
N ILE A 82 7.13 -11.86 14.59
CA ILE A 82 5.76 -11.79 14.07
C ILE A 82 4.76 -11.74 15.24
N GLN A 83 4.92 -12.59 16.25
CA GLN A 83 4.03 -12.59 17.42
C GLN A 83 4.13 -11.28 18.20
N TYR A 84 5.34 -10.77 18.42
CA TYR A 84 5.55 -9.45 19.03
C TYR A 84 4.78 -8.33 18.29
N LEU A 85 4.82 -8.31 16.96
CA LEU A 85 4.08 -7.33 16.16
C LEU A 85 2.56 -7.51 16.30
N LYS A 86 2.08 -8.75 16.29
CA LYS A 86 0.65 -9.05 16.46
C LYS A 86 0.14 -8.58 17.83
N GLU A 87 0.85 -8.91 18.90
CA GLU A 87 0.50 -8.50 20.26
C GLU A 87 0.48 -6.98 20.43
N ARG A 88 1.38 -6.27 19.74
CA ARG A 88 1.49 -4.82 19.86
C ARG A 88 0.46 -4.04 19.04
N TYR A 89 0.06 -4.55 17.88
CA TYR A 89 -0.72 -3.78 16.89
C TYR A 89 -2.10 -4.35 16.58
N LEU A 90 -2.43 -5.58 16.98
CA LEU A 90 -3.80 -6.07 16.87
C LEU A 90 -4.58 -5.70 18.12
N GLU A 91 -5.72 -5.05 17.93
CA GLU A 91 -6.67 -4.84 19.01
C GLU A 91 -7.37 -6.15 19.37
N SER A 92 -7.51 -6.42 20.67
CA SER A 92 -8.34 -7.51 21.17
C SER A 92 -9.81 -7.13 21.02
N SER A 93 -10.65 -8.07 20.59
CA SER A 93 -12.10 -7.86 20.42
C SER A 93 -12.85 -7.50 21.72
N GLU A 94 -12.17 -7.52 22.88
CA GLU A 94 -12.69 -7.20 24.20
C GLU A 94 -12.58 -5.70 24.57
N ARG A 95 -12.05 -4.86 23.68
CA ARG A 95 -11.89 -3.40 23.89
C ARG A 95 -12.88 -2.54 23.08
N LEU A 96 -14.03 -3.11 22.71
CA LEU A 96 -15.19 -2.42 22.12
C LEU A 96 -16.44 -2.74 22.95
#